data_AF-A0A4U3AG86-F1
#
_entry.id   AF-A0A4U3AG86-F1
#
_cell.length_a   1.000
_cell.length_b   1.000
_cell.length_c   1.000
_cell.angle_alpha   90.00
_cell.angle_beta   90.00
_cell.angle_gamma   90.00
#
_symmetry.space_group_name_H-M   'P 1'
#
loop_
_entity.id
_entity.type
_entity.pdbx_description
1 polymer ?
#
loop_
_entity_poly.entity_id
_entity_poly.type
_entity_poly.pdbx_seq_one_letter_code
_entity_poly.pdbx_strand_id
1 'polypeptide(L)'
;MQSSINCVKCGKKLSPSFVKRKAMICDYCISKKRIHKEQSQEFLAEVFSKKWSANLFLKYIQYLLKLEMRYDTMCKLTRGARKVFCIAEKEFLVPNQITEEWIWNCIEKVNAKVIKRSLITFLEKERLLKIDNDKPLIDSIGRLVESVPKEFRRLLEVYVNEKMQYRNRQIKLNARNELKILTIKADVESFTRCVKFIVEFKPHIFSWEMIQQDDIYDFLLALTPKNREVVRKSLLVLFKLAKRKNFVTHVPILDIKSRELPPTNIPLTMDEQK
;
A
#
# COMPACT_ATOMS: atom_id res chain seq x y z
N MET A 1 -32.48 44.84 -17.73
CA MET A 1 -32.82 44.02 -16.54
C MET A 1 -31.94 42.78 -16.52
N GLN A 2 -30.92 42.74 -15.67
CA GLN A 2 -30.10 41.54 -15.46
C GLN A 2 -30.89 40.58 -14.56
N SER A 3 -31.58 39.61 -15.15
CA SER A 3 -32.21 38.54 -14.38
C SER A 3 -31.13 37.77 -13.63
N SER A 4 -31.19 37.74 -12.30
CA SER A 4 -30.21 37.08 -11.46
C SER A 4 -30.12 35.60 -11.81
N ILE A 5 -29.00 35.19 -12.41
CA ILE A 5 -28.78 33.84 -12.94
C ILE A 5 -28.32 32.90 -11.81
N ASN A 6 -29.12 32.81 -10.77
CA ASN A 6 -28.82 32.07 -9.56
C ASN A 6 -29.68 30.81 -9.48
N CYS A 7 -29.14 29.75 -8.88
CA CYS A 7 -29.84 28.50 -8.66
C CYS A 7 -30.98 28.70 -7.66
N VAL A 8 -32.21 28.35 -8.05
CA VAL A 8 -33.43 28.53 -7.24
C VAL A 8 -33.35 27.79 -5.89
N LYS A 9 -32.59 26.69 -5.82
CA LYS A 9 -32.44 25.90 -4.58
C LYS A 9 -31.39 26.37 -3.58
N CYS A 10 -30.34 27.04 -4.02
CA CYS A 10 -29.18 27.33 -3.15
C CYS A 10 -28.59 28.73 -3.33
N GLY A 11 -29.19 29.57 -4.17
CA GLY A 11 -28.76 30.95 -4.43
C GLY A 11 -27.43 31.08 -5.18
N LYS A 12 -26.69 30.00 -5.43
CA LYS A 12 -25.40 30.05 -6.12
C LYS A 12 -25.54 30.42 -7.59
N LYS A 13 -24.62 31.24 -8.10
CA LYS A 13 -24.54 31.61 -9.52
C LYS A 13 -24.41 30.38 -10.41
N LEU A 14 -25.27 30.28 -11.42
CA LEU A 14 -25.24 29.19 -12.40
C LEU A 14 -24.05 29.37 -13.35
N SER A 15 -23.46 28.26 -13.79
CA SER A 15 -22.39 28.29 -14.78
C SER A 15 -22.95 28.69 -16.17
N PRO A 16 -22.14 29.32 -17.03
CA PRO A 16 -22.59 29.81 -18.34
C PRO A 16 -23.26 28.74 -19.21
N SER A 17 -22.85 27.48 -19.10
CA SER A 17 -23.46 26.36 -19.81
C SER A 17 -24.88 26.04 -19.33
N PHE A 18 -25.16 26.17 -18.03
CA PHE A 18 -26.49 25.99 -17.46
C PHE A 18 -27.42 27.16 -17.78
N VAL A 19 -26.87 28.39 -17.82
CA VAL A 19 -27.59 29.58 -18.28
C VAL A 19 -28.08 29.40 -19.72
N LYS A 20 -27.17 28.98 -20.62
CA LYS A 20 -27.49 28.73 -22.04
C LYS A 20 -28.59 27.67 -22.21
N ARG A 21 -28.65 26.69 -21.31
CA ARG A 21 -29.67 25.63 -21.29
C ARG A 21 -30.94 26.00 -20.53
N LYS A 22 -31.11 27.26 -20.09
CA LYS A 22 -32.25 27.75 -19.28
C LYS A 22 -32.48 26.92 -18.01
N ALA A 23 -31.43 26.33 -17.44
CA ALA A 23 -31.55 25.50 -16.25
C ALA A 23 -31.76 26.35 -14.99
N MET A 24 -32.71 25.96 -14.14
CA MET A 24 -33.03 26.69 -12.89
C MET A 24 -32.25 26.19 -11.66
N ILE A 25 -31.61 25.02 -11.76
CA ILE A 25 -30.94 24.34 -10.64
C ILE A 25 -29.48 24.08 -11.01
N CYS A 26 -28.56 24.36 -10.08
CA CYS A 26 -27.13 24.09 -10.28
C CYS A 26 -26.81 22.58 -10.18
N ASP A 27 -25.70 22.20 -10.78
CA ASP A 27 -25.20 20.82 -10.80
C ASP A 27 -25.10 20.20 -9.39
N TYR A 28 -24.57 20.97 -8.42
CA TYR A 28 -24.45 20.52 -7.03
C TYR A 28 -25.80 20.13 -6.40
N CYS A 29 -26.86 20.91 -6.64
CA CYS A 29 -28.20 20.63 -6.13
C CYS A 29 -28.85 19.42 -6.83
N ILE A 30 -28.54 19.21 -8.12
CA ILE A 30 -28.98 18.03 -8.87
C ILE A 30 -28.30 16.78 -8.31
N SER A 31 -26.98 16.82 -8.12
CA SER A 31 -26.21 15.72 -7.50
C SER A 31 -26.69 15.43 -6.08
N LYS A 32 -26.94 16.45 -5.26
CA LYS A 32 -27.49 16.29 -3.91
C LYS A 32 -28.84 15.58 -3.95
N LYS A 33 -29.78 16.03 -4.80
CA LYS A 33 -31.10 15.39 -4.96
C LYS A 33 -30.96 13.93 -5.38
N ARG A 34 -30.01 13.63 -6.27
CA ARG A 34 -29.73 12.26 -6.71
C ARG A 34 -29.22 11.37 -5.58
N ILE A 35 -28.24 11.82 -4.81
CA ILE A 35 -27.72 11.04 -3.66
C ILE A 35 -28.80 10.81 -2.60
N HIS A 36 -29.71 11.76 -2.39
CA HIS A 36 -30.87 11.53 -1.52
C HIS A 36 -31.85 10.50 -2.11
N LYS A 37 -32.11 10.52 -3.42
CA LYS A 37 -32.92 9.49 -4.09
C LYS A 37 -32.27 8.12 -3.97
N GLU A 38 -30.95 8.02 -4.11
CA GLU A 38 -30.22 6.75 -4.02
C GLU A 38 -30.24 6.12 -2.60
N GLN A 39 -30.70 6.86 -1.58
CA GLN A 39 -30.92 6.37 -0.22
C GLN A 39 -32.37 5.95 0.05
N SER A 40 -33.32 6.21 -0.86
CA SER A 40 -34.72 5.85 -0.63
C SER A 40 -34.91 4.34 -0.68
N GLN A 41 -35.82 3.83 0.15
CA GLN A 41 -36.13 2.40 0.18
C GLN A 41 -36.65 1.89 -1.18
N GLU A 42 -37.47 2.70 -1.86
CA GLU A 42 -37.96 2.41 -3.21
C GLU A 42 -36.82 2.17 -4.20
N PHE A 43 -35.82 3.07 -4.21
CA PHE A 43 -34.68 2.93 -5.11
C PHE A 43 -33.83 1.71 -4.77
N LEU A 44 -33.60 1.44 -3.49
CA LEU A 44 -32.81 0.30 -3.04
C LEU A 44 -33.49 -1.03 -3.41
N ALA A 45 -34.82 -1.12 -3.27
CA ALA A 45 -35.60 -2.30 -3.63
C ALA A 45 -35.67 -2.52 -5.15
N GLU A 46 -35.69 -1.45 -5.95
CA GLU A 46 -35.64 -1.54 -7.41
C GLU A 46 -34.28 -2.03 -7.93
N VAL A 47 -33.20 -1.65 -7.26
CA VAL A 47 -31.83 -1.88 -7.75
C VAL A 47 -31.23 -3.20 -7.25
N PHE A 48 -31.52 -3.59 -6.01
CA PHE A 48 -30.88 -4.72 -5.34
C PHE A 48 -31.91 -5.79 -5.00
N SER A 49 -31.58 -7.04 -5.33
CA SER A 49 -32.39 -8.19 -4.97
C SER A 49 -32.13 -8.67 -3.53
N LYS A 50 -30.90 -8.50 -3.04
CA LYS A 50 -30.50 -8.97 -1.70
C LYS A 50 -30.53 -7.84 -0.68
N LYS A 51 -31.08 -8.10 0.51
CA LYS A 51 -31.13 -7.11 1.60
C LYS A 51 -29.74 -6.66 2.05
N TRP A 52 -28.75 -7.56 2.03
CA TRP A 52 -27.39 -7.23 2.48
C TRP A 52 -26.68 -6.27 1.52
N SER A 53 -26.90 -6.39 0.20
CA SER A 53 -26.25 -5.53 -0.82
C SER A 53 -26.84 -4.12 -0.76
N ALA A 54 -28.17 -4.01 -0.64
CA ALA A 54 -28.86 -2.74 -0.40
C ALA A 54 -28.34 -2.03 0.87
N ASN A 55 -28.25 -2.76 1.98
CA ASN A 55 -27.73 -2.22 3.24
C ASN A 55 -26.26 -1.79 3.12
N LEU A 56 -25.43 -2.57 2.43
CA LEU A 56 -24.02 -2.27 2.24
C LEU A 56 -23.82 -1.02 1.37
N PHE A 57 -24.64 -0.86 0.32
CA PHE A 57 -24.63 0.33 -0.52
C PHE A 57 -25.10 1.58 0.25
N LEU A 58 -26.15 1.46 1.08
CA LEU A 58 -26.59 2.55 1.95
C LEU A 58 -25.48 2.98 2.93
N LYS A 59 -24.82 2.02 3.58
CA LYS A 59 -23.66 2.27 4.44
C LYS A 59 -22.52 2.95 3.70
N TYR A 60 -22.28 2.57 2.44
CA TYR A 60 -21.28 3.23 1.61
C TYR A 60 -21.62 4.70 1.34
N ILE A 61 -22.89 5.02 1.03
CA ILE A 61 -23.32 6.43 0.88
C ILE A 61 -23.10 7.21 2.20
N GLN A 62 -23.48 6.62 3.34
CA GLN A 62 -23.26 7.23 4.65
C GLN A 62 -21.78 7.44 4.94
N TYR A 63 -20.91 6.50 4.56
CA TYR A 63 -19.46 6.64 4.67
C TYR A 63 -18.95 7.84 3.85
N LEU A 64 -19.40 8.00 2.61
CA LEU A 64 -19.02 9.13 1.75
C LEU A 64 -19.53 10.47 2.31
N LEU A 65 -20.72 10.50 2.92
CA LEU A 65 -21.26 11.68 3.60
C LEU A 65 -20.40 12.06 4.82
N LYS A 66 -19.96 11.08 5.61
CA LYS A 66 -19.08 11.30 6.78
C LYS A 66 -17.70 11.84 6.38
N LEU A 67 -17.24 11.58 5.15
CA LEU A 67 -16.02 12.17 4.60
C LEU A 67 -16.23 13.58 4.03
N GLU A 68 -17.43 14.15 4.20
CA GLU A 68 -17.81 15.48 3.68
C GLU A 68 -17.53 15.65 2.19
N MET A 69 -17.61 14.55 1.43
CA MET A 69 -17.31 14.63 0.01
C MET A 69 -18.35 15.44 -0.75
N ARG A 70 -17.89 16.09 -1.82
CA ARG A 70 -18.76 16.82 -2.74
C ARG A 70 -19.72 15.87 -3.48
N TYR A 71 -21.00 16.26 -3.60
CA TYR A 71 -22.06 15.39 -4.13
C TYR A 71 -21.85 14.96 -5.59
N ASP A 72 -21.22 15.79 -6.42
CA ASP A 72 -20.81 15.47 -7.79
C ASP A 72 -19.83 14.29 -7.82
N THR A 73 -18.83 14.30 -6.95
CA THR A 73 -17.90 13.17 -6.76
C THR A 73 -18.63 11.96 -6.21
N MET A 74 -19.51 12.14 -5.21
CA MET A 74 -20.33 11.05 -4.68
C MET A 74 -21.13 10.36 -5.78
N CYS A 75 -21.80 11.10 -6.68
CA CYS A 75 -22.57 10.49 -7.77
C CYS A 75 -21.72 9.62 -8.70
N LYS A 76 -20.45 9.98 -8.93
CA LYS A 76 -19.52 9.14 -9.71
C LYS A 76 -19.17 7.87 -8.93
N LEU A 77 -18.90 8.00 -7.64
CA LEU A 77 -18.53 6.87 -6.78
C LEU A 77 -19.69 5.90 -6.54
N THR A 78 -20.89 6.40 -6.24
CA THR A 78 -22.08 5.56 -5.99
C THR A 78 -22.51 4.84 -7.24
N ARG A 79 -22.43 5.47 -8.41
CA ARG A 79 -22.74 4.80 -9.69
C ARG A 79 -21.83 3.60 -9.95
N GLY A 80 -20.53 3.72 -9.66
CA GLY A 80 -19.58 2.62 -9.77
C GLY A 80 -19.81 1.54 -8.70
N ALA A 81 -19.95 1.95 -7.43
CA ALA A 81 -20.17 1.04 -6.32
C ALA A 81 -21.47 0.24 -6.47
N ARG A 82 -22.54 0.87 -6.97
CA ARG A 82 -23.81 0.21 -7.29
C ARG A 82 -23.60 -0.96 -8.24
N LYS A 83 -22.87 -0.75 -9.35
CA LYS A 83 -22.58 -1.81 -10.31
C LYS A 83 -21.78 -2.94 -9.67
N VAL A 84 -20.76 -2.62 -8.86
CA VAL A 84 -19.97 -3.63 -8.15
C VAL A 84 -20.84 -4.45 -7.19
N PHE A 85 -21.70 -3.82 -6.40
CA PHE A 85 -22.59 -4.54 -5.48
C PHE A 85 -23.69 -5.33 -6.20
N CYS A 86 -24.18 -4.88 -7.35
CA CYS A 86 -25.09 -5.66 -8.20
C CYS A 86 -24.43 -6.93 -8.74
N ILE A 87 -23.12 -6.91 -9.02
CA ILE A 87 -22.37 -8.11 -9.42
C ILE A 87 -22.12 -8.98 -8.19
N ALA A 88 -21.71 -8.38 -7.07
CA ALA A 88 -21.46 -9.08 -5.81
C ALA A 88 -22.69 -9.88 -5.35
N GLU A 89 -23.90 -9.31 -5.45
CA GLU A 89 -25.11 -10.00 -5.03
C GLU A 89 -25.49 -11.17 -5.95
N LYS A 90 -25.05 -11.16 -7.21
CA LYS A 90 -25.26 -12.30 -8.12
C LYS A 90 -24.30 -13.43 -7.84
N GLU A 91 -23.05 -13.11 -7.50
CA GLU A 91 -21.99 -14.09 -7.33
C GLU A 91 -21.88 -14.63 -5.90
N PHE A 92 -22.31 -13.87 -4.89
CA PHE A 92 -22.14 -14.23 -3.48
C PHE A 92 -23.45 -14.29 -2.70
N LEU A 93 -23.50 -15.20 -1.74
CA LEU A 93 -24.61 -15.33 -0.80
C LEU A 93 -24.48 -14.30 0.32
N VAL A 94 -23.25 -14.04 0.78
CA VAL A 94 -22.95 -13.15 1.91
C VAL A 94 -21.81 -12.17 1.58
N PRO A 95 -21.79 -10.97 2.17
CA PRO A 95 -20.78 -9.94 1.87
C PRO A 95 -19.36 -10.34 2.25
N ASN A 96 -19.17 -11.27 3.19
CA ASN A 96 -17.85 -11.74 3.64
C ASN A 96 -17.08 -12.57 2.59
N GLN A 97 -17.74 -12.98 1.51
CA GLN A 97 -17.10 -13.71 0.41
C GLN A 97 -16.36 -12.77 -0.56
N ILE A 98 -16.50 -11.45 -0.39
CA ILE A 98 -15.82 -10.45 -1.21
C ILE A 98 -14.33 -10.45 -0.86
N THR A 99 -13.49 -10.96 -1.77
CA THR A 99 -12.03 -10.93 -1.63
C THR A 99 -11.42 -9.71 -2.33
N GLU A 100 -10.18 -9.38 -1.97
CA GLU A 100 -9.46 -8.29 -2.61
C GLU A 100 -9.33 -8.54 -4.12
N GLU A 101 -8.82 -9.72 -4.50
CA GLU A 101 -8.64 -10.12 -5.91
C GLU A 101 -9.94 -10.02 -6.71
N TRP A 102 -11.07 -10.45 -6.12
CA TRP A 102 -12.37 -10.32 -6.76
C TRP A 102 -12.76 -8.85 -6.99
N ILE A 103 -12.56 -7.97 -6.00
CA ILE A 103 -12.83 -6.53 -6.16
C ILE A 103 -12.01 -5.95 -7.30
N TRP A 104 -10.73 -6.29 -7.40
CA TRP A 104 -9.85 -5.82 -8.47
C TRP A 104 -10.39 -6.20 -9.85
N ASN A 105 -10.67 -7.50 -10.04
CA ASN A 105 -11.22 -8.01 -11.29
C ASN A 105 -12.58 -7.38 -11.63
N CYS A 106 -13.43 -7.18 -10.62
CA CYS A 106 -14.75 -6.57 -10.79
C CYS A 106 -14.66 -5.09 -11.18
N ILE A 107 -13.78 -4.31 -10.53
CA ILE A 107 -13.58 -2.89 -10.84
C ILE A 107 -13.06 -2.69 -12.27
N GLU A 108 -12.16 -3.56 -12.72
CA GLU A 108 -11.67 -3.54 -14.10
C GLU A 108 -12.78 -3.85 -15.10
N LYS A 109 -13.56 -4.92 -14.88
CA LYS A 109 -14.72 -5.27 -15.71
C LYS A 109 -15.73 -4.12 -15.84
N VAL A 110 -15.96 -3.39 -14.75
CA VAL A 110 -16.96 -2.31 -14.68
C VAL A 110 -16.40 -0.96 -15.17
N ASN A 111 -15.09 -0.89 -15.48
CA ASN A 111 -14.35 0.32 -15.84
C ASN A 111 -14.56 1.46 -14.81
N ALA A 112 -14.51 1.12 -13.52
CA ALA A 112 -14.82 2.03 -12.42
C ALA A 112 -13.59 2.39 -11.57
N LYS A 113 -12.42 2.60 -12.19
CA LYS A 113 -11.13 2.81 -11.49
C LYS A 113 -11.17 3.87 -10.38
N VAL A 114 -12.01 4.90 -10.54
CA VAL A 114 -12.16 6.02 -9.58
C VAL A 114 -12.71 5.57 -8.22
N ILE A 115 -13.50 4.49 -8.17
CA ILE A 115 -14.12 4.02 -6.91
C ILE A 115 -13.19 3.16 -6.07
N LYS A 116 -12.08 2.69 -6.65
CA LYS A 116 -11.23 1.68 -6.06
C LYS A 116 -10.79 2.03 -4.65
N ARG A 117 -10.16 3.21 -4.50
CA ARG A 117 -9.63 3.64 -3.20
C ARG A 117 -10.73 3.79 -2.16
N SER A 118 -11.84 4.47 -2.49
CA SER A 118 -12.92 4.70 -1.54
C SER A 118 -13.67 3.43 -1.16
N LEU A 119 -13.88 2.51 -2.10
CA LEU A 119 -14.59 1.25 -1.88
C LEU A 119 -13.75 0.29 -1.02
N ILE A 120 -12.45 0.16 -1.33
CA ILE A 120 -11.53 -0.68 -0.56
C ILE A 120 -11.47 -0.20 0.90
N THR A 121 -11.20 1.10 1.13
CA THR A 121 -11.15 1.66 2.50
C THR A 121 -12.47 1.51 3.24
N PHE A 122 -13.61 1.61 2.54
CA PHE A 122 -14.92 1.35 3.13
C PHE A 122 -15.08 -0.12 3.56
N LEU A 123 -14.74 -1.07 2.69
CA LEU A 123 -14.89 -2.50 2.99
C LEU A 123 -13.94 -2.96 4.11
N GLU A 124 -12.76 -2.37 4.21
CA GLU A 124 -11.86 -2.55 5.37
C GLU A 124 -12.51 -2.03 6.67
N LYS A 125 -13.11 -0.83 6.62
CA LYS A 125 -13.78 -0.22 7.78
C LYS A 125 -14.97 -1.04 8.26
N GLU A 126 -15.73 -1.64 7.35
CA GLU A 126 -16.84 -2.56 7.66
C GLU A 126 -16.36 -3.97 8.04
N ARG A 127 -15.03 -4.21 8.08
CA ARG A 127 -14.40 -5.53 8.38
C ARG A 127 -14.84 -6.65 7.43
N LEU A 128 -15.28 -6.29 6.22
CA LEU A 128 -15.63 -7.24 5.17
C LEU A 128 -14.43 -7.61 4.32
N LEU A 129 -13.42 -6.73 4.28
CA LEU A 129 -12.15 -6.97 3.62
C LEU A 129 -11.02 -6.90 4.63
N LYS A 130 -10.14 -7.89 4.62
CA LYS A 130 -8.85 -7.85 5.32
C LYS A 130 -7.77 -7.75 4.25
N ILE A 131 -7.27 -6.55 4.00
CA ILE A 131 -6.11 -6.38 3.11
C ILE A 131 -4.90 -6.87 3.87
N ASP A 132 -4.28 -7.91 3.33
CA ASP A 132 -2.97 -8.33 3.78
C ASP A 132 -1.93 -7.42 3.13
N ASN A 133 -1.70 -6.26 3.76
CA ASN A 133 -0.66 -5.31 3.33
C ASN A 133 0.75 -5.93 3.35
N ASP A 134 0.92 -7.03 4.09
CA ASP A 134 2.18 -7.73 4.26
C ASP A 134 2.45 -8.67 3.07
N LYS A 135 1.41 -9.30 2.50
CA LYS A 135 1.51 -10.21 1.33
C LYS A 135 2.31 -9.65 0.12
N PRO A 136 2.02 -8.46 -0.44
CA PRO A 136 2.78 -7.95 -1.58
C PRO A 136 4.26 -7.68 -1.24
N LEU A 137 4.56 -7.37 0.03
CA LEU A 137 5.94 -7.21 0.49
C LEU A 137 6.64 -8.56 0.60
N ILE A 138 5.95 -9.59 1.08
CA ILE A 138 6.47 -10.97 1.15
C ILE A 138 6.77 -11.49 -0.26
N ASP A 139 5.83 -11.32 -1.20
CA ASP A 139 6.02 -11.73 -2.60
C ASP A 139 7.19 -10.96 -3.26
N SER A 140 7.36 -9.68 -2.90
CA SER A 140 8.52 -8.89 -3.34
C SER A 140 9.83 -9.40 -2.77
N ILE A 141 9.86 -9.84 -1.51
CA ILE A 141 11.06 -10.43 -0.88
C ILE A 141 11.40 -11.76 -1.57
N GLY A 142 10.39 -12.62 -1.84
CA GLY A 142 10.57 -13.87 -2.55
C GLY A 142 11.27 -13.67 -3.90
N ARG A 143 10.76 -12.74 -4.73
CA ARG A 143 11.37 -12.39 -6.03
C ARG A 143 12.81 -11.88 -5.92
N LEU A 144 13.14 -11.11 -4.87
CA LEU A 144 14.51 -10.63 -4.65
C LEU A 144 15.46 -11.79 -4.34
N VAL A 145 15.03 -12.73 -3.50
CA VAL A 145 15.81 -13.92 -3.13
C VAL A 145 15.98 -14.85 -4.34
N GLU A 146 14.94 -15.04 -5.15
CA GLU A 146 15.00 -15.84 -6.38
C GLU A 146 15.94 -15.24 -7.43
N SER A 147 16.09 -13.91 -7.45
CA SER A 147 17.01 -13.22 -8.39
C SER A 147 18.49 -13.46 -8.10
N VAL A 148 18.82 -14.04 -6.95
CA VAL A 148 20.19 -14.31 -6.50
C VAL A 148 20.63 -15.72 -6.96
N PRO A 149 21.91 -15.91 -7.35
CA PRO A 149 22.44 -17.23 -7.70
C PRO A 149 22.26 -18.26 -6.57
N LYS A 150 22.18 -19.54 -6.94
CA LYS A 150 21.78 -20.63 -6.02
C LYS A 150 22.73 -20.74 -4.82
N GLU A 151 24.00 -20.52 -5.06
CA GLU A 151 25.11 -20.61 -4.11
C GLU A 151 24.97 -19.58 -2.98
N PHE A 152 24.39 -18.41 -3.29
CA PHE A 152 24.15 -17.34 -2.32
C PHE A 152 22.73 -17.36 -1.75
N ARG A 153 21.77 -17.96 -2.45
CA ARG A 153 20.33 -17.89 -2.13
C ARG A 153 19.99 -18.45 -0.75
N ARG A 154 20.55 -19.60 -0.39
CA ARG A 154 20.18 -20.36 0.81
C ARG A 154 20.36 -19.55 2.10
N LEU A 155 21.41 -18.74 2.21
CA LEU A 155 21.62 -17.89 3.40
C LEU A 155 20.53 -16.81 3.51
N LEU A 156 20.12 -16.22 2.38
CA LEU A 156 19.07 -15.18 2.36
C LEU A 156 17.71 -15.78 2.73
N GLU A 157 17.39 -16.98 2.26
CA GLU A 157 16.18 -17.71 2.68
C GLU A 157 16.17 -17.97 4.19
N VAL A 158 17.31 -18.41 4.76
CA VAL A 158 17.46 -18.61 6.21
C VAL A 158 17.28 -17.29 6.96
N TYR A 159 17.86 -16.19 6.48
CA TYR A 159 17.69 -14.87 7.07
C TYR A 159 16.22 -14.44 7.11
N VAL A 160 15.54 -14.51 5.95
CA VAL A 160 14.12 -14.14 5.83
C VAL A 160 13.27 -15.00 6.78
N ASN A 161 13.49 -16.31 6.79
CA ASN A 161 12.75 -17.23 7.65
C ASN A 161 12.94 -16.91 9.14
N GLU A 162 14.16 -16.66 9.60
CA GLU A 162 14.40 -16.30 11.01
C GLU A 162 13.74 -14.97 11.39
N LYS A 163 13.82 -13.96 10.51
CA LYS A 163 13.18 -12.65 10.76
C LYS A 163 11.66 -12.74 10.76
N MET A 164 11.08 -13.54 9.87
CA MET A 164 9.63 -13.77 9.83
C MET A 164 9.16 -14.55 11.06
N GLN A 165 9.90 -15.57 11.50
CA GLN A 165 9.61 -16.28 12.74
C GLN A 165 9.71 -15.36 13.96
N TYR A 166 10.72 -14.51 14.00
CA TYR A 166 10.89 -13.51 15.06
C TYR A 166 9.71 -12.53 15.11
N ARG A 167 9.30 -11.99 13.95
CA ARG A 167 8.10 -11.15 13.82
C ARG A 167 6.85 -11.87 14.32
N ASN A 168 6.64 -13.12 13.89
CA ASN A 168 5.48 -13.92 14.33
C ASN A 168 5.47 -14.14 15.85
N ARG A 169 6.63 -14.31 16.48
CA ARG A 169 6.72 -14.39 17.95
C ARG A 169 6.37 -13.05 18.61
N GLN A 170 6.84 -11.93 18.05
CA GLN A 170 6.49 -10.59 18.57
C GLN A 170 4.98 -10.30 18.47
N ILE A 171 4.35 -10.68 17.36
CA ILE A 171 2.90 -10.58 17.18
C ILE A 171 2.18 -11.42 18.24
N LYS A 172 2.60 -12.69 18.42
CA LYS A 172 2.00 -13.58 19.44
C LYS A 172 2.13 -13.03 20.87
N LEU A 173 3.21 -12.31 21.15
CA LEU A 173 3.48 -11.70 22.47
C LEU A 173 2.92 -10.27 22.60
N ASN A 174 2.15 -9.77 21.63
CA ASN A 174 1.61 -8.40 21.60
C ASN A 174 2.69 -7.33 21.83
N ALA A 175 3.85 -7.47 21.19
CA ALA A 175 4.94 -6.51 21.33
C ALA A 175 4.52 -5.12 20.81
N ARG A 176 4.85 -4.05 21.56
CA ARG A 176 4.49 -2.66 21.21
C ARG A 176 5.00 -2.23 19.83
N ASN A 177 6.20 -2.67 19.45
CA ASN A 177 6.84 -2.36 18.18
C ASN A 177 7.37 -3.65 17.55
N GLU A 178 6.54 -4.27 16.72
CA GLU A 178 6.94 -5.43 15.95
C GLU A 178 7.91 -5.07 14.82
N LEU A 179 8.76 -6.02 14.44
CA LEU A 179 9.61 -5.91 13.26
C LEU A 179 8.75 -5.72 12.01
N LYS A 180 8.91 -4.60 11.32
CA LYS A 180 8.19 -4.30 10.07
C LYS A 180 8.74 -5.16 8.92
N ILE A 181 7.87 -5.68 8.05
CA ILE A 181 8.30 -6.42 6.85
C ILE A 181 9.13 -5.54 5.91
N LEU A 182 8.84 -4.23 5.86
CA LEU A 182 9.65 -3.25 5.12
C LEU A 182 11.12 -3.26 5.54
N THR A 183 11.41 -3.47 6.84
CA THR A 183 12.79 -3.57 7.32
C THR A 183 13.47 -4.83 6.77
N ILE A 184 12.76 -5.97 6.79
CA ILE A 184 13.27 -7.24 6.22
C ILE A 184 13.53 -7.06 4.72
N LYS A 185 12.61 -6.41 4.00
CA LYS A 185 12.77 -6.13 2.58
C LYS A 185 14.00 -5.25 2.29
N ALA A 186 14.19 -4.17 3.04
CA ALA A 186 15.34 -3.27 2.86
C ALA A 186 16.69 -3.97 3.12
N ASP A 187 16.74 -4.86 4.12
CA ASP A 187 17.91 -5.70 4.37
C ASP A 187 18.18 -6.63 3.18
N VAL A 188 17.16 -7.36 2.70
CA VAL A 188 17.28 -8.28 1.57
C VAL A 188 17.70 -7.54 0.29
N GLU A 189 17.15 -6.36 0.01
CA GLU A 189 17.59 -5.53 -1.12
C GLU A 189 19.08 -5.17 -1.03
N SER A 190 19.56 -4.85 0.16
CA SER A 190 20.97 -4.54 0.41
C SER A 190 21.86 -5.77 0.19
N PHE A 191 21.41 -6.94 0.64
CA PHE A 191 22.14 -8.20 0.46
C PHE A 191 22.16 -8.65 -1.00
N THR A 192 21.03 -8.59 -1.69
CA THR A 192 20.95 -8.88 -3.12
C THR A 192 21.84 -7.93 -3.92
N ARG A 193 21.90 -6.64 -3.56
CA ARG A 193 22.81 -5.68 -4.20
C ARG A 193 24.29 -6.04 -3.97
N CYS A 194 24.65 -6.47 -2.75
CA CYS A 194 25.99 -6.95 -2.44
C CYS A 194 26.36 -8.18 -3.29
N VAL A 195 25.47 -9.18 -3.38
CA VAL A 195 25.73 -10.39 -4.17
C VAL A 195 25.86 -10.05 -5.66
N LYS A 196 25.00 -9.18 -6.20
CA LYS A 196 25.11 -8.73 -7.59
C LYS A 196 26.45 -8.07 -7.88
N PHE A 197 26.90 -7.17 -6.98
CA PHE A 197 28.21 -6.55 -7.10
C PHE A 197 29.35 -7.58 -7.10
N ILE A 198 29.32 -8.54 -6.18
CA ILE A 198 30.35 -9.60 -6.11
C ILE A 198 30.36 -10.43 -7.39
N VAL A 199 29.19 -10.87 -7.87
CA VAL A 199 29.08 -11.68 -9.09
C VAL A 199 29.57 -10.91 -10.33
N GLU A 200 29.33 -9.60 -10.39
CA GLU A 200 29.71 -8.75 -11.52
C GLU A 200 31.20 -8.39 -11.53
N PHE A 201 31.77 -8.05 -10.36
CA PHE A 201 33.12 -7.48 -10.26
C PHE A 201 34.17 -8.46 -9.69
N LYS A 202 33.76 -9.59 -9.10
CA LYS A 202 34.64 -10.57 -8.43
C LYS A 202 34.29 -12.00 -8.89
N PRO A 203 34.55 -12.35 -10.16
CA PRO A 203 34.10 -13.63 -10.75
C PRO A 203 34.74 -14.87 -10.13
N HIS A 204 35.77 -14.72 -9.29
CA HIS A 204 36.41 -15.80 -8.54
C HIS A 204 35.64 -16.19 -7.28
N ILE A 205 34.62 -15.42 -6.88
CA ILE A 205 33.83 -15.66 -5.67
C ILE A 205 32.52 -16.34 -6.06
N PHE A 206 32.41 -17.62 -5.75
CA PHE A 206 31.25 -18.44 -6.11
C PHE A 206 30.29 -18.70 -4.93
N SER A 207 30.70 -18.43 -3.69
CA SER A 207 29.90 -18.70 -2.50
C SER A 207 30.15 -17.69 -1.39
N TRP A 208 29.31 -17.69 -0.36
CA TRP A 208 29.48 -16.85 0.83
C TRP A 208 30.80 -17.10 1.56
N GLU A 209 31.34 -18.31 1.50
CA GLU A 209 32.57 -18.71 2.21
C GLU A 209 33.83 -18.09 1.61
N MET A 210 33.81 -17.83 0.30
CA MET A 210 34.93 -17.25 -0.44
C MET A 210 35.04 -15.73 -0.27
N ILE A 211 34.02 -15.08 0.29
CA ILE A 211 34.00 -13.63 0.48
C ILE A 211 35.02 -13.24 1.54
N GLN A 212 35.97 -12.40 1.17
CA GLN A 212 36.93 -11.82 2.10
C GLN A 212 36.52 -10.41 2.52
N GLN A 213 37.26 -9.88 3.51
CA GLN A 213 37.01 -8.57 4.06
C GLN A 213 37.16 -7.45 3.03
N ASP A 214 38.15 -7.56 2.14
CA ASP A 214 38.42 -6.56 1.11
C ASP A 214 37.28 -6.48 0.08
N ASP A 215 36.65 -7.62 -0.27
CA ASP A 215 35.52 -7.65 -1.21
C ASP A 215 34.30 -6.90 -0.65
N ILE A 216 34.06 -7.02 0.66
CA ILE A 216 32.99 -6.28 1.33
C ILE A 216 33.33 -4.80 1.42
N TYR A 217 34.61 -4.45 1.65
CA TYR A 217 35.00 -3.04 1.63
C TYR A 217 34.85 -2.41 0.26
N ASP A 218 35.25 -3.09 -0.81
CA ASP A 218 35.07 -2.62 -2.19
C ASP A 218 33.58 -2.33 -2.47
N PHE A 219 32.70 -3.24 -2.07
CA PHE A 219 31.25 -3.02 -2.18
C PHE A 219 30.78 -1.81 -1.36
N LEU A 220 31.21 -1.69 -0.10
CA LEU A 220 30.81 -0.59 0.77
C LEU A 220 31.32 0.77 0.27
N LEU A 221 32.48 0.81 -0.38
CA LEU A 221 33.04 2.02 -0.99
C LEU A 221 32.22 2.47 -2.21
N ALA A 222 31.63 1.54 -2.95
CA ALA A 222 30.72 1.83 -4.06
C ALA A 222 29.37 2.45 -3.61
N LEU A 223 29.04 2.39 -2.31
CA LEU A 223 27.82 3.00 -1.75
C LEU A 223 28.02 4.45 -1.33
N THR A 224 26.92 5.21 -1.33
CA THR A 224 26.88 6.56 -0.77
C THR A 224 27.23 6.54 0.73
N PRO A 225 27.91 7.57 1.27
CA PRO A 225 28.34 7.60 2.67
C PRO A 225 27.20 7.36 3.67
N LYS A 226 26.02 7.91 3.39
CA LYS A 226 24.80 7.73 4.21
C LYS A 226 24.34 6.28 4.30
N ASN A 227 24.38 5.55 3.18
CA ASN A 227 23.92 4.17 3.12
C ASN A 227 25.00 3.18 3.57
N ARG A 228 26.28 3.57 3.47
CA ARG A 228 27.43 2.72 3.82
C ARG A 228 27.33 2.16 5.24
N GLU A 229 27.08 3.01 6.24
CA GLU A 229 26.99 2.55 7.64
C GLU A 229 25.77 1.67 7.90
N VAL A 230 24.63 2.00 7.29
CA VAL A 230 23.40 1.21 7.42
C VAL A 230 23.61 -0.18 6.82
N VAL A 231 24.10 -0.24 5.59
CA VAL A 231 24.34 -1.51 4.89
C VAL A 231 25.44 -2.33 5.57
N ARG A 232 26.51 -1.70 6.07
CA ARG A 232 27.55 -2.38 6.85
C ARG A 232 26.96 -3.08 8.07
N LYS A 233 26.08 -2.42 8.83
CA LYS A 233 25.40 -3.02 9.98
C LYS A 233 24.51 -4.19 9.59
N SER A 234 23.70 -4.03 8.54
CA SER A 234 22.85 -5.12 8.05
C SER A 234 23.68 -6.32 7.58
N LEU A 235 24.78 -6.09 6.84
CA LEU A 235 25.69 -7.15 6.41
C LEU A 235 26.38 -7.82 7.60
N LEU A 236 26.79 -7.07 8.63
CA LEU A 236 27.36 -7.65 9.84
C LEU A 236 26.37 -8.61 10.53
N VAL A 237 25.09 -8.25 10.59
CA VAL A 237 24.04 -9.14 11.12
C VAL A 237 23.90 -10.39 10.25
N LEU A 238 23.93 -10.24 8.92
CA LEU A 238 23.87 -11.38 7.99
C LEU A 238 25.06 -12.32 8.16
N PHE A 239 26.30 -11.82 8.20
CA PHE A 239 27.48 -12.67 8.35
C PHE A 239 27.60 -13.30 9.75
N LYS A 240 27.14 -12.60 10.80
CA LYS A 240 26.99 -13.22 12.14
C LYS A 240 25.98 -14.37 12.13
N LEU A 241 24.90 -14.25 11.36
CA LEU A 241 23.97 -15.35 11.13
C LEU A 241 24.62 -16.47 10.31
N ALA A 242 25.32 -16.12 9.23
CA ALA A 242 26.00 -17.06 8.36
C ALA A 242 26.99 -17.93 9.15
N LYS A 243 27.79 -17.32 10.02
CA LYS A 243 28.71 -18.03 10.91
C LYS A 243 27.98 -18.97 11.87
N ARG A 244 26.91 -18.50 12.51
CA ARG A 244 26.09 -19.32 13.44
C ARG A 244 25.44 -20.53 12.75
N LYS A 245 25.17 -20.41 11.45
CA LYS A 245 24.53 -21.44 10.62
C LYS A 245 25.54 -22.22 9.77
N ASN A 246 26.84 -22.03 9.98
CA ASN A 246 27.94 -22.70 9.28
C ASN A 246 27.94 -22.50 7.75
N PHE A 247 27.49 -21.34 7.26
CA PHE A 247 27.66 -20.94 5.85
C PHE A 247 29.03 -20.32 5.57
N VAL A 248 29.68 -19.81 6.61
CA VAL A 248 31.01 -19.19 6.56
C VAL A 248 31.79 -19.59 7.81
N THR A 249 33.11 -19.71 7.68
CA THR A 249 34.02 -20.01 8.78
C THR A 249 34.36 -18.77 9.61
N HIS A 250 34.43 -17.61 8.96
CA HIS A 250 34.76 -16.32 9.55
C HIS A 250 33.77 -15.24 9.11
N VAL A 251 33.73 -14.13 9.85
CA VAL A 251 32.88 -12.96 9.53
C VAL A 251 33.78 -11.95 8.81
N PRO A 252 33.58 -11.69 7.50
CA PRO A 252 34.43 -10.79 6.70
C PRO A 252 34.11 -9.30 6.95
N ILE A 253 33.67 -8.94 8.15
CA ILE A 253 33.33 -7.55 8.52
C ILE A 253 33.82 -7.28 9.94
N LEU A 254 34.63 -6.25 10.10
CA LEU A 254 35.06 -5.77 11.41
C LEU A 254 33.91 -5.11 12.18
N ASP A 255 33.83 -5.45 13.47
CA ASP A 255 32.90 -4.82 14.40
C ASP A 255 33.44 -3.46 14.88
N ILE A 256 33.38 -2.47 13.98
CA ILE A 256 33.85 -1.11 14.25
C ILE A 256 32.73 -0.28 14.89
N LYS A 257 33.06 0.47 15.95
CA LYS A 257 32.16 1.46 16.57
C LYS A 257 31.63 2.42 15.50
N SER A 258 30.31 2.57 15.44
CA SER A 258 29.66 3.40 14.41
C SER A 258 30.02 4.86 14.59
N ARG A 259 30.35 5.56 13.49
CA ARG A 259 30.43 7.02 13.48
C ARG A 259 29.03 7.58 13.25
N GLU A 260 28.59 8.51 14.11
CA GLU A 260 27.34 9.25 13.86
C GLU A 260 27.56 10.18 12.67
N LEU A 261 26.70 10.08 11.67
CA LEU A 261 26.70 11.01 10.54
C LEU A 261 25.85 12.23 10.89
N PRO A 262 26.26 13.45 10.50
CA PRO A 262 25.48 14.64 10.76
C PRO A 262 24.10 14.55 10.07
N PRO A 263 23.03 15.10 10.69
CA PRO A 263 21.71 15.09 10.11
C PRO A 263 21.67 15.88 8.80
N THR A 264 21.07 15.31 7.75
CA THR A 264 21.01 15.93 6.41
C THR A 264 19.90 16.98 6.27
N ASN A 265 18.91 16.97 7.16
CA ASN A 265 17.78 17.88 7.08
C ASN A 265 17.81 18.81 8.29
N ILE A 266 17.98 20.10 8.02
CA ILE A 266 17.82 21.15 9.03
C ILE A 266 16.31 21.35 9.21
N PRO A 267 15.77 21.27 10.43
CA PRO A 267 14.35 21.54 10.65
C PRO A 267 14.02 22.98 10.23
N LEU A 268 12.89 23.16 9.56
CA LEU A 268 12.39 24.49 9.20
C LEU A 268 12.25 25.33 10.47
N THR A 269 12.80 26.53 10.44
CA THR A 269 12.64 27.52 11.50
C THR A 269 11.20 28.02 11.56
N MET A 270 10.79 28.59 12.70
CA MET A 270 9.42 29.12 12.87
C MET A 270 9.06 30.22 11.86
N ASP A 271 10.06 30.92 11.32
CA ASP A 271 9.85 31.94 10.31
C ASP A 271 9.70 31.36 8.89
N GLU A 272 10.28 30.18 8.63
CA GLU A 272 10.07 29.43 7.37
C GLU A 272 8.77 28.62 7.36
N GLN A 273 8.09 28.50 8.52
CA GLN A 273 6.80 27.82 8.67
C GLN A 273 5.58 28.76 8.56
N LYS A 274 5.79 30.08 8.51
CA LYS A 274 4.75 31.10 8.30
C LYS A 274 4.44 31.26 6.81
#